data_AF-A0A2D6JK71-F1
#
_entry.id   AF-A0A2D6JK71-F1
#
_cell.length_a   1.000
_cell.length_b   1.000
_cell.length_c   1.000
_cell.angle_alpha   90.00
_cell.angle_beta   90.00
_cell.angle_gamma   90.00
#
_symmetry.space_group_name_H-M   'P 1'
#
loop_
_entity.id
_entity.type
_entity.pdbx_description
1 polymer ?
#
loop_
_entity_poly.entity_id
_entity_poly.type
_entity_poly.pdbx_seq_one_letter_code
_entity_poly.pdbx_strand_id
1 'polypeptide(L)'
;MNIPVLVLLGCSYYFLKENYGIFLEMAYRYSPELVPHLERESNMLTYLFIVGALGLVSYTFLVGIRTTYRLIGPVYAMKRHLKNMIRGDWAQPPLKIRENDDYHELIDIYNYFYSSLRRQGEWELEQISKCKIAPYALESQERHKALIQYKAAQLSLDEEIYFEKPENDSKLESVKSS
;
A
#
# COMPACT_ATOMS: atom_id res chain seq x y z
N MET A 1 16.47 -14.57 -0.71
CA MET A 1 17.02 -15.94 -0.87
C MET A 1 16.80 -16.66 0.45
N ASN A 2 16.04 -17.76 0.46
CA ASN A 2 15.68 -18.46 1.70
C ASN A 2 16.87 -19.29 2.22
N ILE A 3 17.75 -18.64 2.98
CA ILE A 3 18.88 -19.26 3.69
C ILE A 3 18.49 -20.58 4.37
N PRO A 4 17.36 -20.71 5.12
CA PRO A 4 16.99 -21.98 5.74
C PRO A 4 16.74 -23.11 4.73
N VAL A 5 16.19 -22.81 3.54
CA VAL A 5 15.96 -23.81 2.49
C VAL A 5 17.28 -24.31 1.92
N LEU A 6 18.26 -23.41 1.70
CA LEU A 6 19.58 -23.81 1.21
C LEU A 6 20.34 -24.66 2.23
N VAL A 7 20.28 -24.31 3.52
CA VAL A 7 20.87 -25.11 4.60
C VAL A 7 20.23 -26.50 4.64
N LEU A 8 18.90 -26.58 4.59
CA LEU A 8 18.18 -27.85 4.60
C LEU A 8 18.52 -28.72 3.38
N LEU A 9 18.59 -28.14 2.18
CA LEU A 9 19.02 -28.85 0.96
C LEU A 9 20.46 -29.34 1.09
N GLY A 10 21.37 -28.50 1.60
CA GLY A 10 22.77 -28.87 1.82
C GLY A 10 22.92 -30.03 2.80
N CYS A 11 22.23 -29.97 3.95
CA CYS A 11 22.21 -31.07 4.92
C CYS A 11 21.63 -32.34 4.31
N SER A 12 20.51 -32.24 3.60
CA SER A 12 19.86 -33.41 2.97
C SER A 12 20.75 -34.08 1.94
N TYR A 13 21.43 -33.30 1.10
CA TYR A 13 22.39 -33.82 0.13
C TYR A 13 23.60 -34.47 0.80
N TYR A 14 24.12 -33.86 1.86
CA TYR A 14 25.21 -34.44 2.65
C TYR A 14 24.82 -35.80 3.22
N PHE A 15 23.66 -35.92 3.87
CA PHE A 15 23.16 -37.19 4.40
C PHE A 15 22.94 -38.23 3.30
N LEU A 16 22.39 -37.84 2.14
CA LEU A 16 22.19 -38.75 1.01
C LEU A 16 23.54 -39.35 0.57
N LYS A 17 24.55 -38.51 0.39
CA LYS A 17 25.88 -38.93 -0.06
C LYS A 17 26.57 -39.82 0.97
N GLU A 18 26.52 -39.45 2.25
CA GLU A 18 27.16 -40.22 3.32
C GLU A 18 26.52 -41.61 3.47
N ASN A 19 25.19 -41.68 3.48
CA ASN A 19 24.46 -42.94 3.59
C ASN A 19 24.80 -43.89 2.43
N TYR A 20 24.82 -43.39 1.18
CA TYR A 20 25.18 -44.21 0.02
C TYR A 20 26.65 -44.61 0.00
N GLY A 21 27.55 -43.80 0.55
CA GLY A 21 28.95 -44.17 0.73
C GLY A 21 29.09 -45.41 1.63
N ILE A 22 28.39 -45.42 2.76
CA ILE A 22 28.38 -46.54 3.70
C ILE A 22 27.79 -47.80 3.04
N PHE A 23 26.67 -47.67 2.31
CA PHE A 23 26.06 -48.81 1.61
C PHE A 23 26.96 -49.41 0.53
N LEU A 24 27.65 -48.57 -0.24
CA LEU A 24 28.61 -49.03 -1.24
C LEU A 24 29.78 -49.77 -0.59
N GLU A 25 30.35 -49.22 0.49
CA GLU A 25 31.46 -49.88 1.21
C GLU A 25 31.06 -51.27 1.71
N MET A 26 29.86 -51.41 2.28
CA MET A 26 29.34 -52.71 2.71
C MET A 26 29.10 -53.66 1.53
N ALA A 27 28.54 -53.17 0.42
CA ALA A 27 28.31 -53.98 -0.77
C ALA A 27 29.63 -54.52 -1.35
N TYR A 28 30.69 -53.69 -1.40
CA TYR A 28 32.01 -54.14 -1.84
C TYR A 28 32.58 -55.28 -0.98
N ARG A 29 32.32 -55.28 0.33
CA ARG A 29 32.85 -56.30 1.26
C ARG A 29 32.03 -57.59 1.28
N TYR A 30 30.71 -57.49 1.23
CA TYR A 30 29.82 -58.62 1.54
C TYR A 30 29.00 -59.12 0.34
N SER A 31 28.73 -58.28 -0.66
CA SER A 31 27.84 -58.61 -1.78
C SER A 31 28.17 -57.78 -3.02
N PRO A 32 29.31 -58.05 -3.69
CA PRO A 32 29.83 -57.21 -4.77
C PRO A 32 28.89 -57.13 -5.98
N GLU A 33 28.02 -58.11 -6.16
CA GLU A 33 26.96 -58.14 -7.18
C GLU A 33 25.93 -56.99 -7.04
N LEU A 34 25.78 -56.40 -5.84
CA LEU A 34 24.85 -55.29 -5.59
C LEU A 34 25.42 -53.90 -5.95
N VAL A 35 26.75 -53.77 -6.06
CA VAL A 35 27.43 -52.49 -6.34
C VAL A 35 26.85 -51.76 -7.56
N PRO A 36 26.70 -52.37 -8.76
CA PRO A 36 26.19 -51.65 -9.93
C PRO A 36 24.73 -51.18 -9.75
N HIS A 37 23.94 -51.89 -8.93
CA HIS A 37 22.57 -51.48 -8.62
C HIS A 37 22.57 -50.26 -7.69
N LEU A 38 23.39 -50.26 -6.64
CA LEU A 38 23.54 -49.15 -5.70
C LEU A 38 24.08 -47.89 -6.38
N GLU A 39 25.05 -48.01 -7.27
CA GLU A 39 25.57 -46.86 -8.03
C GLU A 39 24.50 -46.24 -8.94
N ARG A 40 23.71 -47.08 -9.62
CA ARG A 40 22.61 -46.61 -10.47
C ARG A 40 21.52 -45.92 -9.65
N GLU A 41 21.16 -46.47 -8.50
CA GLU A 41 20.18 -45.88 -7.59
C GLU A 41 20.67 -44.55 -7.01
N SER A 42 21.92 -44.49 -6.56
CA SER A 42 22.57 -43.26 -6.06
C SER A 42 22.57 -42.16 -7.11
N ASN A 43 22.93 -42.49 -8.36
CA ASN A 43 22.91 -41.54 -9.47
C ASN A 43 21.48 -41.07 -9.80
N MET A 44 20.51 -41.98 -9.79
CA MET A 44 19.10 -41.64 -10.01
C MET A 44 18.57 -40.72 -8.92
N LEU A 45 18.83 -41.03 -7.65
CA LEU A 45 18.42 -40.20 -6.51
C LEU A 45 19.10 -38.84 -6.53
N THR A 46 20.39 -38.79 -6.86
CA THR A 46 21.13 -37.53 -7.01
C THR A 46 20.53 -36.66 -8.11
N TYR A 47 20.19 -37.25 -9.27
CA TYR A 47 19.52 -36.53 -10.34
C TYR A 47 18.15 -36.00 -9.91
N LEU A 48 17.32 -36.85 -9.28
CA LEU A 48 16.01 -36.48 -8.74
C LEU A 48 16.12 -35.35 -7.71
N PHE A 49 17.12 -35.42 -6.83
CA PHE A 49 17.40 -34.41 -5.81
C PHE A 49 17.77 -33.07 -6.46
N ILE A 50 18.67 -33.06 -7.44
CA ILE A 50 19.08 -31.82 -8.13
C ILE A 50 17.89 -31.19 -8.86
N VAL A 51 17.13 -31.97 -9.62
CA VAL A 51 15.95 -31.48 -10.34
C VAL A 51 14.90 -30.95 -9.36
N GLY A 52 14.63 -31.68 -8.26
CA GLY A 52 13.70 -31.25 -7.22
C GLY A 52 14.16 -29.97 -6.50
N ALA A 53 15.46 -29.86 -6.19
CA ALA A 53 16.03 -28.68 -5.58
C ALA A 53 15.92 -27.45 -6.49
N LEU A 54 16.25 -27.59 -7.78
CA LEU A 54 16.08 -26.52 -8.77
C LEU A 54 14.61 -26.10 -8.91
N GLY A 55 13.69 -27.07 -8.95
CA GLY A 55 12.25 -26.82 -8.98
C GLY A 55 11.78 -26.03 -7.75
N LEU A 56 12.20 -26.43 -6.55
CA LEU A 56 11.85 -25.76 -5.30
C LEU A 56 12.40 -24.33 -5.23
N VAL A 57 13.67 -24.14 -5.62
CA VAL A 57 14.28 -22.80 -5.67
C VAL A 57 13.53 -21.91 -6.65
N SER A 58 13.22 -22.41 -7.85
CA SER A 58 12.47 -21.66 -8.85
C SER A 58 11.06 -21.30 -8.38
N TYR A 59 10.35 -22.27 -7.78
CA TYR A 59 9.01 -22.06 -7.23
C TYR A 59 9.00 -20.99 -6.13
N THR A 60 9.88 -21.12 -5.13
CA THR A 60 9.97 -20.17 -4.02
C THR A 60 10.37 -18.77 -4.49
N PHE A 61 11.23 -18.68 -5.52
CA PHE A 61 11.60 -17.41 -6.13
C PHE A 61 10.41 -16.73 -6.82
N LEU A 62 9.64 -17.46 -7.63
CA LEU A 62 8.45 -16.94 -8.31
C LEU A 62 7.38 -16.48 -7.32
N VAL A 63 7.13 -17.27 -6.27
CA VAL A 63 6.22 -16.90 -5.18
C VAL A 63 6.71 -15.62 -4.48
N GLY A 64 8.00 -15.54 -4.16
CA GLY A 64 8.59 -14.37 -3.51
C GLY A 64 8.45 -13.09 -4.35
N ILE A 65 8.68 -13.18 -5.66
CA ILE A 65 8.46 -12.07 -6.58
C ILE A 65 6.98 -11.66 -6.59
N ARG A 66 6.07 -12.62 -6.76
CA ARG A 66 4.63 -12.37 -6.82
C ARG A 66 4.13 -11.68 -5.55
N THR A 67 4.52 -12.16 -4.39
CA THR A 67 4.15 -11.57 -3.10
C THR A 67 4.71 -10.16 -2.96
N THR A 68 5.96 -9.93 -3.36
CA THR A 68 6.58 -8.60 -3.29
C THR A 68 5.82 -7.58 -4.15
N TYR A 69 5.41 -7.95 -5.37
CA TYR A 69 4.61 -7.07 -6.23
C TYR A 69 3.24 -6.72 -5.64
N ARG A 70 2.58 -7.67 -4.99
CA ARG A 70 1.29 -7.47 -4.32
C ARG A 70 1.38 -6.55 -3.10
N LEU A 71 2.51 -6.57 -2.40
CA LEU A 71 2.76 -5.72 -1.22
C LEU A 71 3.18 -4.30 -1.61
N ILE A 72 4.09 -4.14 -2.57
CA ILE A 72 4.69 -2.84 -2.88
C ILE A 72 3.77 -1.90 -3.69
N GLY A 73 2.87 -2.48 -4.50
CA GLY A 73 1.92 -1.73 -5.31
C GLY A 73 1.04 -0.78 -4.49
N PRO A 74 0.29 -1.28 -3.50
CA PRO A 74 -0.53 -0.48 -2.59
C PRO A 74 0.24 0.62 -1.86
N VAL A 75 1.44 0.30 -1.37
CA VAL A 75 2.30 1.25 -0.66
C VAL A 75 2.71 2.41 -1.57
N TYR A 76 3.08 2.11 -2.82
CA TYR A 76 3.42 3.15 -3.78
C TYR A 76 2.21 4.00 -4.19
N ALA A 77 1.04 3.37 -4.35
CA ALA A 77 -0.21 4.06 -4.65
C ALA A 77 -0.59 5.03 -3.52
N MET A 78 -0.51 4.59 -2.26
CA MET A 78 -0.75 5.41 -1.07
C MET A 78 0.27 6.55 -0.96
N LYS A 79 1.56 6.29 -1.18
CA LYS A 79 2.59 7.33 -1.21
C LYS A 79 2.30 8.40 -2.26
N ARG A 80 1.86 8.01 -3.46
CA ARG A 80 1.51 8.93 -4.54
C ARG A 80 0.30 9.77 -4.15
N HIS A 81 -0.75 9.14 -3.64
CA HIS A 81 -1.97 9.82 -3.20
C HIS A 81 -1.67 10.83 -2.08
N LEU A 82 -0.89 10.42 -1.07
CA LEU A 82 -0.46 11.29 0.01
C LEU A 82 0.38 12.49 -0.48
N LYS A 83 1.27 12.27 -1.46
CA LYS A 83 2.07 13.34 -2.05
C LYS A 83 1.22 14.38 -2.76
N ASN A 84 0.13 13.96 -3.41
CA ASN A 84 -0.82 14.88 -4.04
C ASN A 84 -1.61 15.67 -3.00
N MET A 85 -2.07 15.00 -1.93
CA MET A 85 -2.71 15.64 -0.79
C MET A 85 -1.83 16.73 -0.15
N ILE A 86 -0.53 16.44 0.05
CA ILE A 86 0.45 17.41 0.58
C ILE A 86 0.63 18.62 -0.35
N ARG A 87 0.44 18.43 -1.67
CA ARG A 87 0.48 19.53 -2.66
C ARG A 87 -0.82 20.34 -2.70
N GLY A 88 -1.81 20.01 -1.88
CA GLY A 88 -3.10 20.68 -1.83
C GLY A 88 -4.11 20.15 -2.84
N ASP A 89 -3.85 19.00 -3.48
CA ASP A 89 -4.84 18.35 -4.33
C ASP A 89 -5.75 17.47 -3.48
N TRP A 90 -6.85 18.06 -2.99
CA TRP A 90 -7.88 17.38 -2.19
C TRP A 90 -9.07 16.89 -3.01
N ALA A 91 -9.08 17.11 -4.33
CA ALA A 91 -10.15 16.66 -5.23
C ALA A 91 -10.06 15.17 -5.60
N GLN A 92 -9.01 14.48 -5.14
CA GLN A 92 -8.74 13.12 -5.56
C GLN A 92 -9.82 12.15 -5.09
N PRO A 93 -10.22 11.18 -5.93
CA PRO A 93 -11.13 10.12 -5.50
C PRO A 93 -10.45 9.22 -4.45
N PRO A 94 -11.23 8.46 -3.65
CA PRO A 94 -10.67 7.48 -2.73
C PRO A 94 -9.70 6.53 -3.43
N LEU A 95 -8.62 6.18 -2.72
CA LEU A 95 -7.58 5.31 -3.23
C LEU A 95 -8.14 3.91 -3.48
N LYS A 96 -7.95 3.39 -4.69
CA LYS A 96 -8.31 2.02 -5.09
C LYS A 96 -7.07 1.24 -5.45
N ILE A 97 -6.94 0.04 -4.90
CA ILE A 97 -5.88 -0.93 -5.24
C ILE A 97 -6.47 -2.13 -5.99
N ARG A 98 -5.63 -3.01 -6.54
CA ARG A 98 -6.11 -4.17 -7.30
C ARG A 98 -6.71 -5.20 -6.33
N GLU A 99 -7.72 -5.95 -6.76
CA GLU A 99 -8.37 -6.98 -5.94
C GLU A 99 -7.38 -8.01 -5.36
N ASN A 100 -6.34 -8.33 -6.14
CA ASN A 100 -5.32 -9.32 -5.79
C ASN A 100 -4.14 -8.76 -4.99
N ASP A 101 -4.11 -7.46 -4.74
CA ASP A 101 -3.07 -6.85 -3.92
C ASP A 101 -3.36 -7.12 -2.43
N ASP A 102 -2.30 -7.11 -1.63
CA ASP A 102 -2.43 -7.22 -0.19
C ASP A 102 -2.74 -5.82 0.39
N TYR A 103 -3.07 -5.72 1.69
CA TYR A 103 -3.33 -4.45 2.39
C TYR A 103 -4.65 -3.71 2.09
N HIS A 104 -5.72 -4.39 1.63
CA HIS A 104 -7.05 -3.75 1.48
C HIS A 104 -7.51 -3.03 2.75
N GLU A 105 -7.39 -3.66 3.92
CA GLU A 105 -7.77 -3.05 5.21
C GLU A 105 -6.98 -1.76 5.51
N LEU A 106 -5.68 -1.72 5.20
CA LEU A 106 -4.87 -0.51 5.38
C LEU A 106 -5.36 0.61 4.45
N ILE A 107 -5.75 0.27 3.22
CA ILE A 107 -6.29 1.24 2.27
C ILE A 107 -7.65 1.74 2.71
N ASP A 108 -8.49 0.91 3.31
CA ASP A 108 -9.77 1.31 3.87
C ASP A 108 -9.60 2.28 5.04
N ILE A 109 -8.67 1.97 5.97
CA ILE A 109 -8.31 2.87 7.08
C ILE A 109 -7.74 4.19 6.54
N TYR A 110 -6.88 4.13 5.54
CA TYR A 110 -6.32 5.32 4.88
C TYR A 110 -7.41 6.18 4.24
N ASN A 111 -8.35 5.56 3.50
CA ASN A 111 -9.47 6.25 2.87
C ASN A 111 -10.40 6.89 3.90
N TYR A 112 -10.66 6.18 5.01
CA TYR A 112 -11.42 6.74 6.12
C TYR A 112 -10.72 7.97 6.70
N PHE A 113 -9.42 7.88 6.99
CA PHE A 113 -8.62 9.01 7.47
C PHE A 113 -8.66 10.20 6.49
N TYR A 114 -8.46 9.95 5.21
CA TYR A 114 -8.52 10.98 4.16
C TYR A 114 -9.90 11.66 4.12
N SER A 115 -10.98 10.88 4.16
CA SER A 115 -12.35 11.43 4.15
C SER A 115 -12.65 12.28 5.39
N SER A 116 -12.13 11.87 6.56
CA SER A 116 -12.27 12.61 7.82
C SER A 116 -11.56 13.96 7.74
N LEU A 117 -10.31 13.99 7.26
CA LEU A 117 -9.56 15.23 7.07
C LEU A 117 -10.25 16.19 6.10
N ARG A 118 -10.73 15.68 4.96
CA ARG A 118 -11.44 16.49 3.98
C ARG A 118 -12.70 17.10 4.59
N ARG A 119 -13.49 16.30 5.29
CA ARG A 119 -14.72 16.76 5.95
C ARG A 119 -14.43 17.79 7.03
N GLN A 120 -13.34 17.65 7.77
CA GLN A 120 -12.89 18.68 8.71
C GLN A 120 -12.56 19.99 7.99
N GLY A 121 -11.84 19.94 6.86
CA GLY A 121 -11.53 21.11 6.05
C GLY A 121 -12.78 21.82 5.52
N GLU A 122 -13.76 21.04 5.04
CA GLU A 122 -15.07 21.54 4.60
C GLU A 122 -15.84 22.23 5.75
N TRP A 123 -15.85 21.62 6.93
CA TRP A 123 -16.48 22.20 8.12
C TRP A 123 -15.78 23.50 8.54
N GLU A 124 -14.45 23.54 8.55
CA GLU A 124 -13.69 24.76 8.86
C GLU A 124 -13.99 25.88 7.86
N LEU A 125 -14.11 25.57 6.56
CA LEU A 125 -14.50 26.52 5.53
C LEU A 125 -15.90 27.08 5.79
N GLU A 126 -16.86 26.22 6.15
CA GLU A 126 -18.21 26.62 6.51
C GLU A 126 -18.21 27.57 7.73
N GLN A 127 -17.43 27.26 8.77
CA GLN A 127 -17.32 28.14 9.95
C GLN A 127 -16.67 29.49 9.60
N ILE A 128 -15.64 29.49 8.74
CA ILE A 128 -15.02 30.72 8.24
C ILE A 128 -16.08 31.54 7.51
N SER A 129 -16.85 30.97 6.59
CA SER A 129 -17.87 31.69 5.81
C SER A 129 -18.95 32.37 6.67
N LYS A 130 -19.29 31.77 7.82
CA LYS A 130 -20.30 32.29 8.76
C LYS A 130 -19.75 33.31 9.76
N CYS A 131 -18.44 33.54 9.78
CA CYS A 131 -17.82 34.41 10.77
C CYS A 131 -18.11 35.88 10.47
N LYS A 132 -18.76 36.57 11.42
CA LYS A 132 -19.09 38.01 11.29
C LYS A 132 -17.84 38.86 11.38
N ILE A 133 -17.59 39.69 10.38
CA ILE A 133 -16.46 40.62 10.33
C ILE A 133 -16.97 42.04 10.60
N ALA A 134 -16.19 42.81 11.36
CA ALA A 134 -16.46 44.22 11.56
C ALA A 134 -16.61 44.96 10.21
N PRO A 135 -17.76 45.62 9.95
CA PRO A 135 -18.07 46.19 8.64
C PRO A 135 -17.19 47.38 8.24
N TYR A 136 -16.51 48.00 9.21
CA TYR A 136 -15.70 49.20 9.01
C TYR A 136 -14.22 48.91 8.69
N ALA A 137 -13.78 47.65 8.73
CA ALA A 137 -12.42 47.27 8.41
C ALA A 137 -12.37 46.61 7.03
N LEU A 138 -12.22 47.42 5.98
CA LEU A 138 -12.17 46.97 4.58
C LEU A 138 -11.09 45.89 4.37
N GLU A 139 -9.92 46.07 4.99
CA GLU A 139 -8.83 45.09 4.97
C GLU A 139 -9.23 43.74 5.57
N SER A 140 -10.08 43.73 6.60
CA SER A 140 -10.56 42.48 7.23
C SER A 140 -11.53 41.73 6.32
N GLN A 141 -12.37 42.43 5.56
CA GLN A 141 -13.27 41.83 4.58
C GLN A 141 -12.50 41.21 3.40
N GLU A 142 -11.50 41.94 2.88
CA GLU A 142 -10.63 41.45 1.81
C GLU A 142 -9.85 40.19 2.24
N ARG A 143 -9.27 40.21 3.44
CA ARG A 143 -8.53 39.05 3.98
C ARG A 143 -9.43 37.84 4.18
N HIS A 144 -10.67 38.03 4.62
CA HIS A 144 -11.61 36.93 4.78
C HIS A 144 -12.06 36.34 3.45
N LYS A 145 -12.36 37.20 2.47
CA LYS A 145 -12.64 36.75 1.11
C LYS A 145 -11.47 35.94 0.56
N ALA A 146 -10.25 36.45 0.67
CA ALA A 146 -9.05 35.74 0.25
C ALA A 146 -8.86 34.40 0.98
N LEU A 147 -9.21 34.32 2.26
CA LEU A 147 -9.14 33.07 3.04
C LEU A 147 -10.15 32.03 2.56
N ILE A 148 -11.40 32.43 2.31
CA ILE A 148 -12.43 31.57 1.72
C ILE A 148 -11.97 31.06 0.36
N GLN A 149 -11.51 31.95 -0.52
CA GLN A 149 -11.02 31.58 -1.85
C GLN A 149 -9.85 30.61 -1.77
N TYR A 150 -8.87 30.89 -0.91
CA TYR A 150 -7.71 30.02 -0.70
C TYR A 150 -8.12 28.61 -0.23
N LYS A 151 -9.02 28.52 0.74
CA LYS A 151 -9.45 27.25 1.35
C LYS A 151 -10.42 26.48 0.44
N ALA A 152 -11.31 27.17 -0.28
CA ALA A 152 -12.18 26.58 -1.30
C ALA A 152 -11.37 26.03 -2.47
N ALA A 153 -10.38 26.78 -2.96
CA ALA A 153 -9.45 26.33 -4.00
C ALA A 153 -8.65 25.10 -3.57
N GLN A 154 -8.18 25.07 -2.31
CA GLN A 154 -7.50 23.90 -1.73
C GLN A 154 -8.40 22.65 -1.74
N LEU A 155 -9.68 22.79 -1.38
CA LEU A 155 -10.64 21.68 -1.37
C LEU A 155 -11.24 21.38 -2.75
N SER A 156 -10.91 22.18 -3.77
CA SER A 156 -11.52 22.14 -5.10
C SER A 156 -13.05 22.24 -5.05
N LEU A 157 -13.54 23.15 -4.21
CA LEU A 157 -14.94 23.49 -4.05
C LEU A 157 -15.24 24.82 -4.74
N ASP A 158 -16.49 25.02 -5.13
CA ASP A 158 -16.94 26.25 -5.76
C ASP A 158 -17.09 27.35 -4.70
N GLU A 159 -16.39 28.47 -4.89
CA GLU A 159 -16.32 29.56 -3.90
C GLU A 159 -17.64 30.33 -3.79
N GLU A 160 -18.43 30.37 -4.87
CA GLU A 160 -19.70 31.09 -4.93
C GLU A 160 -20.73 30.60 -3.91
N ILE A 161 -20.61 29.33 -3.48
CA ILE A 161 -21.50 28.72 -2.48
C ILE A 161 -21.29 29.38 -1.10
N TYR A 162 -20.09 29.88 -0.82
CA TYR A 162 -19.67 30.36 0.50
C TYR A 162 -19.70 31.88 0.64
N PHE A 163 -19.93 32.60 -0.46
CA PHE A 163 -20.26 34.01 -0.41
C PHE A 163 -21.78 34.13 -0.25
N GLU A 164 -22.23 34.40 0.99
CA GLU A 164 -23.62 34.77 1.22
C GLU A 164 -23.99 35.93 0.28
N LYS A 165 -24.95 35.69 -0.64
CA LYS A 165 -25.68 36.76 -1.29
C LYS A 165 -26.26 37.58 -0.14
N PRO A 166 -25.95 38.89 -0.02
CA PRO A 166 -26.45 39.69 1.09
C PRO A 166 -27.96 39.51 1.15
N GLU A 167 -28.41 38.87 2.22
CA GLU A 167 -29.82 38.63 2.50
C GLU A 167 -30.45 39.99 2.78
N ASN A 168 -30.85 40.67 1.71
CA ASN A 168 -31.85 41.72 1.64
C ASN A 168 -32.09 42.49 2.97
N ASP A 169 -31.07 43.19 3.46
CA ASP A 169 -31.17 44.14 4.58
C ASP A 169 -31.98 45.41 4.21
N SER A 170 -32.81 45.34 3.16
CA SER A 170 -33.84 46.34 2.82
C SER A 170 -35.01 46.35 3.81
N LYS A 171 -35.00 45.51 4.86
CA LYS A 171 -36.04 45.49 5.90
C LYS A 171 -35.73 46.29 7.17
N LEU A 172 -34.56 46.92 7.28
CA LEU A 172 -34.23 47.75 8.45
C LEU A 172 -34.51 49.25 8.28
N GLU A 173 -34.88 49.72 7.08
CA GLU A 173 -35.32 51.12 6.88
C GLU A 173 -36.85 51.32 7.00
N SER A 174 -37.67 50.26 6.98
CA SER A 174 -39.13 50.42 7.06
C SER A 174 -39.69 50.53 8.49
N VAL A 175 -38.85 50.52 9.53
CA VAL A 175 -39.30 50.61 10.94
C VAL A 175 -39.05 52.02 11.54
N LYS A 176 -38.47 52.97 10.78
CA LYS A 176 -38.31 54.37 11.21
C LYS A 176 -39.37 55.35 10.70
N SER A 177 -40.47 54.88 10.11
CA SER A 177 -41.52 55.76 9.57
C SER A 177 -42.97 55.34 9.92
N SER A 178 -43.22 54.88 11.15
CA SER A 178 -44.58 54.78 11.68
C SER A 178 -44.61 55.06 13.18
#